data_AF-A0A7S0IKJ7-F1
#
_entry.id   AF-A0A7S0IKJ7-F1
#
_cell.length_a   1.000
_cell.length_b   1.000
_cell.length_c   1.000
_cell.angle_alpha   90.00
_cell.angle_beta   90.00
_cell.angle_gamma   90.00
#
_symmetry.space_group_name_H-M   'P 1'
#
loop_
_entity.id
_entity.type
_entity.pdbx_description
1 polymer ?
#
loop_
_entity_poly.entity_id
_entity_poly.type
_entity_poly.pdbx_seq_one_letter_code
_entity_poly.pdbx_strand_id
1 'polypeptide(L)'
;RGVFGVLGIPGLVLAALIVATLEDPPVEQSMGRYQSVPGSPGGESPGGARANKPSAAAAAATLTSGAFWAEMWRGVKETFEHLRRRSTFIHLSIGVMIQVGVGLSIMAFLPIFLVRSHEMTIKNAGLSMSMVGGVFGAIGIVTGGIVGDWLVQ
;
A
#
# COMPACT_ATOMS: atom_id res chain seq x y z
N ARG A 1 13.91 11.88 22.17
CA ARG A 1 14.88 10.92 21.55
C ARG A 1 14.21 9.55 21.33
N GLY A 2 13.07 9.48 20.63
CA GLY A 2 12.28 8.23 20.52
C GLY A 2 11.41 8.10 19.27
N VAL A 3 11.64 8.92 18.25
CA VAL A 3 10.84 8.92 17.00
C VAL A 3 11.35 7.83 16.04
N PHE A 4 12.67 7.60 15.99
CA PHE A 4 13.27 6.57 15.13
C PHE A 4 12.93 5.13 15.54
N GLY A 5 12.74 4.85 16.84
CA GLY A 5 12.32 3.51 17.28
C GLY A 5 10.86 3.22 16.96
N VAL A 6 9.96 4.18 17.18
CA VAL A 6 8.51 3.96 16.99
C VAL A 6 8.11 3.96 15.51
N LEU A 7 8.79 4.73 14.65
CA LEU A 7 8.50 4.77 13.19
C LEU A 7 9.37 3.81 12.36
N GLY A 8 10.58 3.48 12.81
CA GLY A 8 11.52 2.66 12.03
C GLY A 8 11.32 1.15 12.18
N ILE A 9 10.96 0.70 13.39
CA ILE A 9 10.76 -0.73 13.69
C ILE A 9 9.66 -1.37 12.82
N PRO A 10 8.49 -0.72 12.59
CA PRO A 10 7.46 -1.29 11.71
C PRO A 10 7.96 -1.54 10.28
N GLY A 11 8.81 -0.64 9.75
CA GLY A 11 9.36 -0.77 8.40
C GLY A 11 10.38 -1.91 8.28
N LEU A 12 11.21 -2.13 9.30
CA LEU A 12 12.17 -3.24 9.34
C LEU A 12 11.47 -4.59 9.49
N VAL A 13 10.42 -4.65 10.31
CA VAL A 13 9.59 -5.86 10.47
C VAL A 13 8.90 -6.18 9.15
N LEU A 14 8.34 -5.18 8.46
CA LEU A 14 7.72 -5.39 7.16
C LEU A 14 8.73 -5.86 6.11
N ALA A 15 9.93 -5.27 6.06
CA ALA A 15 11.00 -5.71 5.17
C ALA A 15 11.42 -7.17 5.45
N ALA A 16 11.54 -7.54 6.73
CA ALA A 16 11.85 -8.92 7.13
C ALA A 16 10.72 -9.90 6.73
N LEU A 17 9.45 -9.50 6.90
CA LEU A 17 8.30 -10.30 6.49
C LEU A 17 8.23 -10.46 4.97
N ILE A 18 8.50 -9.42 4.20
CA ILE A 18 8.56 -9.48 2.74
C ILE A 18 9.66 -10.46 2.30
N VAL A 19 10.87 -10.34 2.86
CA VAL A 19 11.99 -11.24 2.54
C VAL A 19 11.68 -12.69 2.94
N ALA A 20 10.94 -12.90 4.02
CA ALA A 20 10.56 -14.23 4.47
C ALA A 20 9.39 -14.85 3.70
N THR A 21 8.54 -14.03 3.06
CA THR A 21 7.27 -14.49 2.45
C THR A 21 7.31 -14.48 0.92
N LEU A 22 8.13 -13.63 0.30
CA LEU A 22 8.30 -13.63 -1.15
C LEU A 22 9.31 -14.70 -1.57
N GLU A 23 8.80 -15.84 -1.99
CA GLU A 23 9.51 -16.75 -2.89
C GLU A 23 9.07 -16.38 -4.31
N ASP A 24 10.02 -15.92 -5.14
CA ASP A 24 9.72 -15.48 -6.50
C ASP A 24 9.17 -16.68 -7.32
N PRO A 25 7.91 -16.64 -7.80
CA PRO A 25 7.45 -17.63 -8.75
C PRO A 25 8.25 -17.47 -10.04
N PRO A 26 8.67 -18.56 -10.70
CA PRO A 26 9.41 -18.49 -11.96
C PRO A 26 8.58 -17.70 -12.98
N VAL A 27 9.05 -16.50 -13.32
CA VAL A 27 8.42 -15.65 -14.33
C VAL A 27 8.60 -16.33 -15.68
N GLU A 28 7.57 -17.03 -16.16
CA GLU A 28 7.49 -17.32 -17.60
C GLU A 28 7.35 -15.98 -18.33
N GLN A 29 8.34 -15.68 -19.17
CA GLN A 29 8.40 -14.51 -20.03
C GLN A 29 7.37 -14.59 -21.17
N SER A 30 6.08 -14.78 -20.85
CA SER A 30 4.96 -14.63 -21.79
C SER A 30 4.52 -13.16 -21.95
N MET A 31 5.45 -12.21 -21.73
CA MET A 31 5.21 -10.79 -21.95
C MET A 31 5.82 -10.33 -23.28
N GLY A 32 5.56 -11.08 -24.35
CA GLY A 32 5.88 -10.70 -25.73
C GLY A 32 5.01 -9.56 -26.29
N ARG A 33 4.27 -8.82 -25.46
CA ARG A 33 3.28 -7.82 -25.92
C ARG A 33 3.52 -6.38 -25.47
N TYR A 34 4.49 -6.13 -24.58
CA TYR A 34 4.90 -4.76 -24.24
C TYR A 34 6.04 -4.23 -25.11
N GLN A 35 6.60 -5.06 -26.00
CA GLN A 35 7.64 -4.66 -26.93
C GLN A 35 7.05 -4.09 -28.23
N SER A 36 6.34 -2.97 -28.14
CA SER A 36 6.17 -2.06 -29.28
C SER A 36 5.80 -0.65 -28.80
N VAL A 37 6.78 0.06 -28.23
CA VAL A 37 6.73 1.52 -28.14
C VAL A 37 7.22 2.05 -29.50
N PRO A 38 6.37 2.70 -30.32
CA PRO A 38 6.83 3.32 -31.55
C PRO A 38 7.70 4.52 -31.18
N GLY A 39 9.00 4.48 -31.49
CA GLY A 39 9.90 5.63 -31.32
C GLY A 39 11.20 5.41 -30.56
N SER A 40 11.55 4.18 -30.15
CA SER A 40 12.91 3.92 -29.65
C SER A 40 13.89 3.83 -30.83
N PRO A 41 14.93 4.68 -30.93
CA PRO A 41 15.95 4.53 -31.97
C PRO A 41 16.62 3.17 -31.80
N GLY A 42 16.85 2.51 -32.94
CA GLY A 42 17.34 1.14 -33.00
C GLY A 42 18.60 0.87 -32.17
N GLY A 43 18.62 -0.31 -31.57
CA GLY A 43 19.78 -0.89 -30.91
C GLY A 43 19.60 -2.39 -30.90
N GLU A 44 20.38 -3.05 -31.74
CA GLU A 44 20.42 -4.47 -32.03
C GLU A 44 20.32 -5.38 -30.78
N SER A 45 19.60 -6.49 -30.92
CA SER A 45 19.77 -7.65 -30.03
C SER A 45 21.04 -8.41 -30.42
N PRO A 46 21.94 -8.67 -29.46
CA PRO A 46 22.74 -9.87 -29.53
C PRO A 46 22.52 -10.75 -28.29
N GLY A 47 22.15 -12.00 -28.57
CA GLY A 47 22.79 -13.18 -27.99
C GLY A 47 22.73 -13.39 -26.48
N GLY A 48 22.22 -14.55 -26.08
CA GLY A 48 22.13 -14.99 -24.69
C GLY A 48 23.43 -14.77 -23.90
N ALA A 49 23.31 -14.01 -22.82
CA ALA A 49 24.33 -13.86 -21.81
C ALA A 49 23.70 -14.15 -20.43
N ARG A 50 24.34 -15.10 -19.74
CA ARG A 50 24.06 -15.65 -18.42
C ARG A 50 23.37 -14.67 -17.46
N ALA A 51 22.30 -15.14 -16.82
CA ALA A 51 21.62 -14.49 -15.69
C ALA A 51 22.63 -14.19 -14.57
N ASN A 52 23.14 -12.96 -14.56
CA ASN A 52 23.87 -12.40 -13.44
C ASN A 52 22.83 -11.87 -12.45
N LYS A 53 22.83 -12.37 -11.21
CA LYS A 53 21.96 -11.81 -10.16
C LYS A 53 22.20 -10.30 -10.10
N PRO A 54 21.16 -9.45 -10.11
CA PRO A 54 21.37 -8.01 -10.05
C PRO A 54 22.07 -7.69 -8.73
N SER A 55 23.33 -7.26 -8.82
CA SER A 55 24.11 -6.80 -7.66
C SER A 55 23.33 -5.69 -6.96
N ALA A 56 23.30 -5.71 -5.62
CA ALA A 56 22.62 -4.70 -4.80
C ALA A 56 23.03 -3.26 -5.18
N ALA A 57 24.25 -3.08 -5.71
CA ALA A 57 24.72 -1.81 -6.24
C ALA A 57 24.00 -1.36 -7.52
N ALA A 58 23.64 -2.28 -8.41
CA ALA A 58 22.86 -1.99 -9.62
C ALA A 58 21.41 -1.62 -9.26
N ALA A 59 20.79 -2.33 -8.31
CA ALA A 59 19.46 -1.98 -7.80
C ALA A 59 19.45 -0.59 -7.12
N ALA A 60 20.47 -0.28 -6.31
CA ALA A 60 20.63 1.04 -5.70
C ALA A 60 20.83 2.16 -6.74
N ALA A 61 21.56 1.88 -7.82
CA ALA A 61 21.75 2.82 -8.93
C ALA A 61 20.45 3.04 -9.73
N THR A 62 19.64 1.99 -9.96
CA THR A 62 18.35 2.12 -10.65
C THR A 62 17.36 2.95 -9.82
N LEU A 63 17.25 2.69 -8.51
CA LEU A 63 16.36 3.42 -7.60
C LEU A 63 16.74 4.90 -7.40
N THR A 64 18.00 5.26 -7.65
CA THR A 64 18.49 6.65 -7.56
C THR A 64 18.53 7.35 -8.92
N SER A 65 18.24 6.64 -10.02
CA SER A 65 18.26 7.22 -11.36
C SER A 65 17.01 8.08 -11.62
N GLY A 66 17.20 9.30 -12.11
CA GLY A 66 16.09 10.19 -12.47
C GLY A 66 15.22 9.63 -13.61
N ALA A 67 15.80 8.82 -14.50
CA ALA A 67 15.08 8.14 -15.57
C ALA A 67 14.10 7.07 -15.04
N PHE A 68 14.49 6.33 -13.99
CA PHE A 68 13.59 5.40 -13.30
C PHE A 68 12.39 6.13 -12.68
N TRP A 69 12.63 7.22 -11.96
CA TRP A 69 11.55 8.01 -11.35
C TRP A 69 10.61 8.64 -12.39
N ALA A 70 11.15 9.11 -13.52
CA ALA A 70 10.33 9.63 -14.62
C ALA A 70 9.41 8.55 -15.21
N GLU A 71 9.94 7.33 -15.39
CA GLU A 71 9.19 6.19 -15.90
C GLU A 71 8.13 5.69 -14.91
N MET A 72 8.50 5.59 -13.63
CA MET A 72 7.57 5.27 -12.55
C MET A 72 6.41 6.26 -12.49
N TRP A 73 6.71 7.56 -12.51
CA TRP A 73 5.65 8.58 -12.50
C TRP A 73 4.82 8.60 -13.78
N ARG A 74 5.39 8.23 -14.93
CA ARG A 74 4.63 8.03 -16.17
C ARG A 74 3.63 6.89 -16.01
N GLY A 75 4.07 5.73 -15.52
CA GLY A 75 3.18 4.58 -15.27
C GLY A 75 2.10 4.87 -14.23
N VAL A 76 2.43 5.58 -13.15
CA VAL A 76 1.46 6.03 -12.14
C VAL A 76 0.41 6.96 -12.75
N LYS A 77 0.82 7.91 -13.61
CA LYS A 77 -0.11 8.84 -14.27
C LYS A 77 -1.04 8.11 -15.24
N GLU A 78 -0.51 7.18 -16.05
CA GLU A 78 -1.31 6.39 -16.98
C GLU A 78 -2.35 5.54 -16.25
N THR A 79 -1.93 4.89 -15.16
CA THR A 79 -2.81 4.11 -14.28
C THR A 79 -3.88 5.01 -13.63
N PHE A 80 -3.47 6.16 -13.07
CA PHE A 80 -4.38 7.11 -12.45
C PHE A 80 -5.41 7.64 -13.43
N GLU A 81 -5.01 7.97 -14.65
CA GLU A 81 -5.92 8.46 -15.69
C GLU A 81 -6.91 7.37 -16.13
N HIS A 82 -6.45 6.11 -16.21
CA HIS A 82 -7.32 4.97 -16.49
C HIS A 82 -8.35 4.72 -15.37
N LEU A 83 -7.91 4.74 -14.11
CA LEU A 83 -8.79 4.53 -12.95
C LEU A 83 -9.78 5.68 -12.78
N ARG A 84 -9.35 6.93 -12.97
CA ARG A 84 -10.21 8.12 -12.83
C ARG A 84 -11.36 8.14 -13.86
N ARG A 85 -11.19 7.51 -15.02
CA ARG A 85 -12.26 7.39 -16.03
C ARG A 85 -13.36 6.40 -15.62
N ARG A 86 -13.13 5.54 -14.62
CA ARG A 86 -14.14 4.58 -14.14
C ARG A 86 -14.95 5.19 -13.00
N SER A 87 -16.27 5.34 -13.22
CA SER A 87 -17.19 5.86 -12.20
C SER A 87 -17.21 5.02 -10.92
N THR A 88 -17.11 3.69 -11.03
CA THR A 88 -17.03 2.77 -9.88
C THR A 88 -15.86 3.09 -8.95
N PHE A 89 -14.70 3.44 -9.51
CA PHE A 89 -13.51 3.78 -8.73
C PHE A 89 -13.70 5.08 -7.93
N ILE A 90 -14.36 6.08 -8.54
CA ILE A 90 -14.63 7.36 -7.88
C ILE A 90 -15.57 7.17 -6.68
N HIS A 91 -16.67 6.42 -6.85
CA HIS A 91 -17.64 6.20 -5.78
C HIS A 91 -17.03 5.44 -4.60
N LEU A 92 -16.25 4.38 -4.88
CA LEU A 92 -15.51 3.66 -3.84
C LEU A 92 -14.51 4.56 -3.12
N SER A 93 -13.76 5.38 -3.87
CA SER A 93 -12.80 6.30 -3.27
C SER A 93 -13.47 7.34 -2.38
N ILE A 94 -14.61 7.92 -2.79
CA ILE A 94 -15.37 8.87 -1.98
C ILE A 94 -15.90 8.19 -0.72
N GLY A 95 -16.44 6.97 -0.83
CA GLY A 95 -16.90 6.20 0.32
C GLY A 95 -15.79 5.94 1.33
N VAL A 96 -14.61 5.52 0.86
CA VAL A 96 -13.43 5.31 1.71
C VAL A 96 -12.97 6.61 2.35
N MET A 97 -12.94 7.72 1.61
CA MET A 97 -12.52 9.02 2.15
C MET A 97 -13.45 9.51 3.27
N ILE A 98 -14.76 9.37 3.10
CA ILE A 98 -15.73 9.72 4.13
C ILE A 98 -15.54 8.81 5.35
N GLN A 99 -15.42 7.51 5.14
CA GLN A 99 -15.22 6.53 6.20
C GLN A 99 -13.94 6.80 7.00
N VAL A 100 -12.82 7.06 6.32
CA VAL A 100 -11.53 7.38 6.94
C VAL A 100 -11.62 8.72 7.68
N GLY A 101 -12.25 9.74 7.08
CA GLY A 101 -12.44 11.03 7.72
C GLY A 101 -13.21 10.93 9.04
N VAL A 102 -14.31 10.19 9.05
CA VAL A 102 -15.11 9.96 10.26
C VAL A 102 -14.33 9.10 11.27
N GLY A 103 -13.71 8.01 10.82
CA GLY A 103 -12.95 7.10 11.68
C GLY A 103 -11.82 7.81 12.41
N LEU A 104 -11.02 8.61 11.70
CA LEU A 104 -9.93 9.37 12.30
C LEU A 104 -10.42 10.46 13.26
N SER A 105 -11.56 11.11 12.96
CA SER A 105 -12.15 12.13 13.83
C SER A 105 -12.59 11.54 15.18
N ILE A 106 -13.27 10.39 15.15
CA ILE A 106 -13.70 9.69 16.38
C ILE A 106 -12.48 9.31 17.22
N MET A 107 -11.42 8.78 16.60
CA MET A 107 -10.20 8.40 17.32
C MET A 107 -9.50 9.60 17.99
N ALA A 108 -9.60 10.79 17.41
CA ALA A 108 -8.98 12.00 17.96
C ALA A 108 -9.78 12.62 19.12
N PHE A 109 -11.11 12.69 19.01
CA PHE A 109 -11.94 13.44 19.95
C PHE A 109 -12.57 12.59 21.06
N LEU A 110 -12.78 11.30 20.83
CA LEU A 110 -13.47 10.43 21.78
C LEU A 110 -12.68 10.20 23.09
N PRO A 111 -11.34 10.09 23.11
CA PRO A 111 -10.59 10.02 24.35
C PRO A 111 -10.73 11.30 25.19
N ILE A 112 -10.69 12.47 24.53
CA ILE A 112 -10.87 13.77 25.17
C ILE A 112 -12.27 13.89 25.79
N PHE A 113 -13.30 13.41 25.09
CA PHE A 113 -14.68 13.43 25.57
C PHE A 113 -14.86 12.53 26.81
N LEU A 114 -14.34 11.30 26.78
CA LEU A 114 -14.47 10.35 27.90
C LEU A 114 -13.78 10.84 29.18
N VAL A 115 -12.61 11.47 29.05
CA VAL A 115 -11.89 12.05 30.20
C VAL A 115 -12.67 13.23 30.80
N ARG A 116 -13.34 14.03 29.97
CA ARG A 116 -14.06 15.24 30.43
C ARG A 116 -15.46 14.96 30.95
N SER A 117 -16.22 14.08 30.31
CA SER A 117 -17.64 13.85 30.62
C SER A 117 -17.85 12.69 31.59
N HIS A 118 -16.93 11.73 31.65
CA HIS A 118 -17.04 10.55 32.51
C HIS A 118 -15.93 10.47 33.58
N GLU A 119 -15.12 11.52 33.73
CA GLU A 119 -13.95 11.58 34.64
C GLU A 119 -13.05 10.33 34.57
N MET A 120 -13.03 9.65 33.42
CA MET A 120 -12.28 8.41 33.27
C MET A 120 -10.78 8.72 33.22
N THR A 121 -9.99 7.93 33.94
CA THR A 121 -8.52 7.96 33.82
C THR A 121 -8.11 7.61 32.38
N ILE A 122 -7.08 8.30 31.87
CA ILE A 122 -6.58 8.17 30.48
C ILE A 122 -6.30 6.71 30.11
N LYS A 123 -5.78 5.91 31.06
CA LYS A 123 -5.50 4.48 30.88
C LYS A 123 -6.77 3.67 30.62
N ASN A 124 -7.81 3.88 31.41
CA ASN A 124 -9.08 3.15 31.28
C ASN A 124 -9.86 3.59 30.05
N ALA A 125 -9.82 4.88 29.71
CA ALA A 125 -10.45 5.39 28.49
C ALA A 125 -9.84 4.77 27.23
N GLY A 126 -8.50 4.72 27.14
CA GLY A 126 -7.82 4.08 26.02
C GLY A 126 -8.07 2.58 25.91
N LEU A 127 -8.13 1.87 27.04
CA LEU A 127 -8.32 0.42 27.08
C LEU A 127 -9.74 0.01 26.70
N SER A 128 -10.76 0.76 27.14
CA SER A 128 -12.14 0.56 26.69
C SER A 128 -12.30 0.88 25.20
N MET A 129 -11.65 1.94 24.72
CA MET A 129 -11.73 2.37 23.32
C MET A 129 -11.07 1.37 22.38
N SER A 130 -9.94 0.76 22.78
CA SER A 130 -9.27 -0.27 21.99
C SER A 130 -9.98 -1.62 22.04
N MET A 131 -10.61 -1.98 23.16
CA MET A 131 -11.37 -3.23 23.26
C MET A 131 -12.61 -3.19 22.37
N VAL A 132 -13.39 -2.11 22.45
CA VAL A 132 -14.58 -1.93 21.61
C VAL A 132 -14.18 -1.66 20.16
N GLY A 133 -13.33 -0.66 19.92
CA GLY A 133 -12.89 -0.30 18.57
C GLY A 133 -12.15 -1.43 17.86
N GLY A 134 -11.36 -2.22 18.58
CA GLY A 134 -10.62 -3.35 18.05
C GLY A 134 -11.52 -4.53 17.68
N VAL A 135 -12.40 -4.98 18.59
CA VAL A 135 -13.29 -6.12 18.32
C VAL A 135 -14.30 -5.79 17.23
N PHE A 136 -15.01 -4.68 17.35
CA PHE A 136 -16.00 -4.28 16.34
C PHE A 136 -15.35 -3.87 15.02
N GLY A 137 -14.17 -3.25 15.06
CA GLY A 137 -13.39 -2.95 13.86
C GLY A 137 -12.96 -4.21 13.12
N ALA A 138 -12.43 -5.22 13.84
CA ALA A 138 -12.03 -6.49 13.24
C ALA A 138 -13.22 -7.24 12.63
N ILE A 139 -14.34 -7.33 13.35
CA ILE A 139 -15.58 -7.94 12.84
C ILE A 139 -16.07 -7.21 11.59
N GLY A 140 -16.05 -5.88 11.59
CA GLY A 140 -16.44 -5.06 10.45
C GLY A 140 -15.56 -5.30 9.21
N ILE A 141 -14.24 -5.40 9.39
CA ILE A 141 -13.31 -5.67 8.29
C ILE A 141 -13.53 -7.07 7.70
N VAL A 142 -13.63 -8.09 8.55
CA VAL A 142 -13.86 -9.48 8.10
C VAL A 142 -15.19 -9.61 7.38
N THR A 143 -16.27 -9.08 7.98
CA THR A 143 -17.61 -9.13 7.40
C THR A 143 -17.68 -8.33 6.10
N GLY A 144 -17.08 -7.14 6.07
CA GLY A 144 -17.02 -6.30 4.86
C GLY A 144 -16.26 -6.98 3.72
N GLY A 145 -15.17 -7.69 4.02
CA GLY A 145 -14.43 -8.48 3.04
C GLY A 145 -15.26 -9.61 2.44
N ILE A 146 -15.94 -10.40 3.29
CA ILE A 146 -16.81 -11.50 2.85
C ILE A 146 -17.97 -10.99 1.99
N VAL A 147 -18.64 -9.92 2.41
CA VAL A 147 -19.73 -9.31 1.64
C VAL A 147 -19.23 -8.72 0.32
N GLY A 148 -18.04 -8.13 0.32
CA GLY A 148 -17.41 -7.62 -0.90
C GLY A 148 -17.11 -8.73 -1.92
N ASP A 149 -16.62 -9.88 -1.44
CA ASP A 149 -16.37 -11.05 -2.28
C ASP A 149 -17.68 -11.66 -2.82
N TRP A 150 -18.72 -11.70 -1.98
CA TRP A 150 -20.05 -12.15 -2.38
C TRP A 150 -20.72 -11.23 -3.41
N LEU A 151 -20.51 -9.91 -3.34
CA LEU A 151 -21.06 -8.96 -4.33
C LEU A 151 -20.39 -9.04 -5.71
N VAL A 152 -19.19 -9.63 -5.79
CA VAL A 152 -18.41 -9.75 -7.02
C VAL A 152 -18.71 -11.03 -7.80
N GLN A 153 -19.12 -12.11 -7.11
CA GLN A 153 -19.63 -13.34 -7.73
C GLN A 153 -21.07 -13.17 -8.24
#